data_AF-A0A918GDA6-F1
#
_entry.id   AF-A0A918GDA6-F1
#
_cell.length_a   1.000
_cell.length_b   1.000
_cell.length_c   1.000
_cell.angle_alpha   90.00
_cell.angle_beta   90.00
_cell.angle_gamma   90.00
#
_symmetry.space_group_name_H-M   'P 1'
#
loop_
_entity.id
_entity.type
_entity.pdbx_description
1 polymer ?
#
loop_
_entity_poly.entity_id
_entity_poly.type
_entity_poly.pdbx_seq_one_letter_code
_entity_poly.pdbx_strand_id
1 'polypeptide(L)'
;MNGEDHMCGQRRELDGDPEAMLRFAARVGQGSAPVDVDPVIPPCPGGMRGCAVFAAADMLSTAALAEFVAETEHAVAALRAASFLAAQDYLASDLAGALDLLGATRPEA
;
A
#
# COMPACT_ATOMS: atom_id res chain seq x y z
N MET A 1 26.71 18.00 39.86
CA MET A 1 25.29 18.32 39.63
C MET A 1 25.00 17.99 38.18
N ASN A 2 24.16 16.96 37.98
CA ASN A 2 23.28 16.62 36.85
C ASN A 2 23.87 16.76 35.44
N GLY A 3 24.06 15.72 34.62
CA GLY A 3 23.23 14.51 34.48
C GLY A 3 22.10 14.79 33.49
N GLU A 4 22.44 15.02 32.22
CA GLU A 4 21.50 15.13 31.10
C GLU A 4 21.59 13.88 30.21
N ASP A 5 21.48 12.72 30.84
CA ASP A 5 20.86 11.58 30.17
C ASP A 5 19.36 11.88 30.09
N HIS A 6 18.75 11.69 28.92
CA HIS A 6 17.31 11.53 28.62
C HIS A 6 16.91 12.37 27.41
N MET A 7 17.18 11.87 26.19
CA MET A 7 16.37 12.14 24.99
C MET A 7 16.45 11.01 23.96
N CYS A 8 16.55 9.76 24.42
CA CYS A 8 16.00 8.63 23.67
C CYS A 8 14.59 8.42 24.23
N GLY A 9 13.59 9.09 23.64
CA GLY A 9 12.19 8.85 24.01
C GLY A 9 11.91 7.35 24.00
N GLN A 10 11.15 6.85 24.99
CA GLN A 10 10.77 5.44 25.08
C GLN A 10 10.37 4.96 23.69
N ARG A 11 11.18 4.05 23.11
CA ARG A 11 10.78 3.37 21.88
C ARG A 11 9.43 2.76 22.21
N ARG A 12 8.36 3.27 21.59
CA ARG A 12 7.07 2.59 21.62
C ARG A 12 7.35 1.20 21.09
N GLU A 13 7.21 0.20 21.95
CA GLU A 13 7.29 -1.19 21.59
C GLU A 13 6.24 -1.39 20.51
N LEU A 14 6.70 -1.47 19.26
CA LEU A 14 5.84 -1.76 18.13
C LEU A 14 5.54 -3.24 18.28
N ASP A 15 4.33 -3.58 18.70
CA ASP A 15 3.86 -4.97 18.80
C ASP A 15 3.48 -5.44 17.39
N GLY A 16 4.49 -5.59 16.54
CA GLY A 16 4.33 -5.91 15.12
C GLY A 16 4.31 -7.42 14.89
N ASP A 17 3.40 -7.88 14.04
CA ASP A 17 3.43 -9.24 13.48
C ASP A 17 3.98 -9.19 12.05
N PRO A 18 5.30 -9.40 11.84
CA PRO A 18 5.91 -9.36 10.50
C PRO A 18 5.36 -10.45 9.58
N GLU A 19 4.89 -11.59 10.12
CA GLU A 19 4.29 -12.65 9.34
C GLU A 19 2.90 -12.24 8.83
N ALA A 20 2.08 -11.58 9.65
CA ALA A 20 0.83 -10.97 9.20
C ALA A 20 1.07 -9.91 8.11
N MET A 21 2.09 -9.08 8.24
CA MET A 21 2.45 -8.08 7.22
C MET A 21 2.85 -8.73 5.89
N LEU A 22 3.68 -9.78 5.92
CA LEU A 22 4.05 -10.54 4.72
C LEU A 22 2.85 -11.24 4.09
N ARG A 23 1.98 -11.85 4.90
CA ARG A 23 0.74 -12.48 4.42
C ARG A 23 -0.20 -11.46 3.79
N PHE A 24 -0.30 -10.27 4.37
CA PHE A 24 -1.07 -9.18 3.77
C PHE A 24 -0.46 -8.72 2.44
N ALA A 25 0.85 -8.46 2.40
CA ALA A 25 1.56 -8.07 1.18
C ALA A 25 1.46 -9.13 0.07
N ALA A 26 1.40 -10.42 0.43
CA ALA A 26 1.20 -11.49 -0.53
C ALA A 26 -0.21 -11.47 -1.13
N ARG A 27 -1.24 -11.16 -0.33
CA ARG A 27 -2.66 -11.18 -0.73
C ARG A 27 -3.16 -9.90 -1.38
N VAL A 28 -2.61 -8.74 -0.99
CA VAL A 28 -3.09 -7.45 -1.48
C VAL A 28 -2.85 -7.34 -2.98
N GLY A 29 -3.92 -7.06 -3.74
CA GLY A 29 -3.90 -7.07 -5.21
C GLY A 29 -3.99 -8.46 -5.87
N GLN A 30 -4.11 -9.56 -5.11
CA GLN A 30 -4.46 -10.85 -5.72
C GLN A 30 -5.92 -10.81 -6.19
N GLY A 31 -6.13 -10.88 -7.51
CA GLY A 31 -7.46 -10.84 -8.14
C GLY A 31 -7.77 -9.58 -8.94
N SER A 32 -6.86 -8.60 -8.96
CA SER A 32 -6.96 -7.44 -9.84
C SER A 32 -6.51 -7.84 -11.26
N ALA A 33 -7.46 -8.05 -12.17
CA ALA A 33 -7.16 -8.15 -13.59
C ALA A 33 -7.07 -6.73 -14.17
N PRO A 34 -6.11 -6.44 -15.08
CA PRO A 34 -6.04 -5.14 -15.73
C PRO A 34 -7.37 -4.89 -16.46
N VAL A 35 -8.02 -3.79 -16.12
CA VAL A 35 -9.27 -3.38 -16.77
C VAL A 35 -8.90 -2.63 -18.05
N ASP A 36 -8.93 -3.33 -19.18
CA ASP A 36 -8.84 -2.71 -20.50
C ASP A 36 -10.22 -2.21 -20.91
N VAL A 37 -10.43 -0.89 -20.79
CA VAL A 37 -11.70 -0.25 -21.14
C VAL A 37 -11.56 0.33 -22.54
N ASP A 38 -11.93 -0.45 -23.56
CA ASP A 38 -12.09 0.08 -24.91
C ASP A 38 -13.50 0.71 -25.04
N PRO A 39 -13.62 2.04 -25.21
CA PRO A 39 -14.92 2.69 -25.29
C PRO A 39 -15.66 2.29 -26.57
N VAL A 40 -16.57 1.32 -26.45
CA VAL A 40 -17.50 0.97 -27.54
C VAL A 40 -18.56 2.06 -27.64
N ILE A 41 -18.53 2.85 -28.72
CA ILE A 41 -19.55 3.85 -29.02
C ILE A 41 -20.67 3.20 -29.85
N PRO A 42 -21.84 2.88 -29.28
CA PRO A 42 -22.97 2.47 -30.10
C PRO A 42 -23.42 3.65 -30.97
N PRO A 43 -23.64 3.46 -32.29
CA PRO A 43 -24.12 4.54 -33.15
C PRO A 43 -25.51 4.97 -32.69
N CYS A 44 -25.68 6.25 -32.35
CA CYS A 44 -26.99 6.82 -32.01
C CYS A 44 -27.91 6.80 -33.23
N PRO A 45 -28.98 5.99 -33.25
CA PRO A 45 -29.93 6.04 -34.35
C PRO A 45 -30.76 7.32 -34.23
N GLY A 46 -30.61 8.24 -35.19
CA GLY A 46 -31.62 9.28 -35.43
C GLY A 46 -31.26 10.74 -35.12
N GLY A 47 -30.00 11.09 -34.86
CA GLY A 47 -29.57 12.51 -34.78
C GLY A 47 -30.23 13.33 -33.65
N MET A 48 -30.89 12.67 -32.69
CA MET A 48 -31.49 13.34 -31.54
C MET A 48 -30.41 13.83 -30.59
N ARG A 49 -30.39 15.15 -30.32
CA ARG A 49 -29.43 15.78 -29.40
C ARG A 49 -29.37 15.10 -28.02
N GLY A 50 -30.49 14.55 -27.54
CA GLY A 50 -30.54 13.81 -26.28
C GLY A 50 -29.65 12.56 -26.27
N CYS A 51 -29.68 11.75 -27.33
CA CYS A 51 -28.87 10.53 -27.42
C CYS A 51 -27.36 10.86 -27.48
N ALA A 52 -26.99 11.95 -28.17
CA ALA A 52 -25.60 12.42 -28.19
C ALA A 52 -25.08 12.86 -26.82
N VAL A 53 -25.92 13.49 -25.99
CA VAL A 53 -25.56 13.89 -24.62
C VAL A 53 -25.38 12.67 -23.71
N PHE A 54 -26.27 11.68 -23.80
CA PHE A 54 -26.12 10.43 -23.04
C PHE A 54 -24.85 9.67 -23.43
N ALA A 55 -24.56 9.55 -24.73
CA ALA A 55 -23.33 8.92 -25.20
C ALA A 55 -22.08 9.68 -24.70
N ALA A 56 -22.08 11.02 -24.74
CA ALA A 56 -20.97 11.81 -24.22
C ALA A 56 -20.80 11.65 -22.69
N ALA A 57 -21.88 11.63 -21.93
CA ALA A 57 -21.84 11.42 -20.49
C ALA A 57 -21.33 10.01 -20.11
N ASP A 58 -21.74 8.99 -20.86
CA ASP A 58 -21.28 7.62 -20.70
C ASP A 58 -19.78 7.49 -20.97
N MET A 59 -19.28 8.11 -22.05
CA MET A 59 -17.85 8.16 -22.35
C MET A 59 -17.03 8.85 -21.26
N LEU A 60 -17.50 10.01 -20.77
CA LEU A 60 -16.82 10.73 -19.70
C LEU A 60 -16.79 9.92 -18.39
N SER A 61 -17.91 9.25 -18.06
CA SER A 61 -18.00 8.42 -16.87
C SER A 61 -17.08 7.19 -16.98
N THR A 62 -17.03 6.58 -18.16
CA THR A 62 -16.16 5.44 -18.47
C THR A 62 -14.68 5.81 -18.37
N ALA A 63 -14.30 6.97 -18.92
CA ALA A 63 -12.93 7.48 -18.83
C ALA A 63 -12.52 7.78 -17.37
N ALA A 64 -13.39 8.44 -16.61
CA ALA A 64 -13.14 8.73 -15.20
C ALA A 64 -13.02 7.45 -14.35
N LEU A 65 -13.82 6.43 -14.65
CA LEU A 65 -13.72 5.13 -13.99
C LEU A 65 -12.40 4.44 -14.33
N ALA A 66 -11.96 4.48 -15.59
CA ALA A 66 -10.68 3.90 -16.00
C ALA A 66 -9.49 4.57 -15.29
N GLU A 67 -9.50 5.89 -15.18
CA GLU A 67 -8.49 6.66 -14.44
C GLU A 67 -8.47 6.27 -12.95
N PHE A 68 -9.64 6.22 -12.30
CA PHE A 68 -9.76 5.81 -10.91
C PHE A 68 -9.24 4.39 -10.66
N VAL A 69 -9.53 3.45 -11.57
CA VAL A 69 -9.03 2.07 -11.48
C VAL A 69 -7.50 2.05 -11.59
N ALA A 70 -6.93 2.78 -12.55
CA ALA A 70 -5.47 2.86 -12.72
C ALA A 70 -4.78 3.47 -11.48
N GLU A 71 -5.33 4.54 -10.90
CA GLU A 71 -4.82 5.11 -9.65
C GLU A 71 -4.93 4.12 -8.49
N THR A 72 -6.03 3.38 -8.40
CA THR A 72 -6.26 2.38 -7.37
C THR A 72 -5.26 1.23 -7.49
N GLU A 73 -4.96 0.76 -8.71
CA GLU A 73 -3.92 -0.25 -8.95
C GLU A 73 -2.55 0.22 -8.47
N HIS A 74 -2.20 1.47 -8.75
CA HIS A 74 -0.96 2.06 -8.28
C HIS A 74 -0.90 2.14 -6.75
N ALA A 75 -1.99 2.58 -6.11
CA ALA A 75 -2.10 2.65 -4.65
C ALA A 75 -2.00 1.26 -4.00
N VAL A 76 -2.62 0.24 -4.60
CA VAL A 76 -2.53 -1.16 -4.15
C VAL A 76 -1.11 -1.69 -4.26
N ALA A 77 -0.40 -1.39 -5.36
CA ALA A 77 0.99 -1.77 -5.54
C ALA A 77 1.91 -1.09 -4.51
N ALA A 78 1.68 0.21 -4.24
CA ALA A 78 2.42 0.95 -3.21
C ALA A 78 2.17 0.37 -1.81
N LEU A 79 0.91 0.05 -1.48
CA LEU A 79 0.53 -0.56 -0.21
C LEU A 79 1.18 -1.94 -0.02
N ARG A 80 1.26 -2.73 -1.09
CA ARG A 80 1.97 -4.01 -1.10
C ARG A 80 3.45 -3.84 -0.76
N ALA A 81 4.12 -2.93 -1.44
CA ALA A 81 5.53 -2.65 -1.23
C ALA A 81 5.79 -2.12 0.19
N ALA A 82 4.98 -1.18 0.66
CA ALA A 82 5.08 -0.62 2.00
C ALA A 82 4.93 -1.70 3.08
N SER A 83 3.96 -2.61 2.92
CA SER A 83 3.73 -3.71 3.88
C SER A 83 4.90 -4.70 3.92
N PHE A 84 5.49 -5.01 2.76
CA PHE A 84 6.67 -5.87 2.68
C PHE A 84 7.92 -5.22 3.30
N LEU A 85 8.14 -3.93 3.03
CA LEU A 85 9.24 -3.17 3.61
C LEU A 85 9.10 -3.04 5.13
N ALA A 86 7.90 -2.75 5.62
CA ALA A 86 7.62 -2.68 7.06
C ALA A 86 7.94 -4.01 7.77
N ALA A 87 7.60 -5.16 7.16
CA ALA A 87 7.94 -6.46 7.72
C ALA A 87 9.45 -6.70 7.82
N GLN A 88 10.20 -6.30 6.80
CA GLN A 88 11.67 -6.41 6.82
C GLN A 88 12.32 -5.50 7.85
N ASP A 89 11.86 -4.26 7.94
CA ASP A 89 12.35 -3.28 8.91
C ASP A 89 12.10 -3.76 10.35
N TYR A 90 10.93 -4.35 10.59
CA TYR A 90 10.60 -4.97 11.87
C TYR A 90 11.57 -6.11 12.23
N LEU A 91 11.79 -7.06 11.32
CA LEU A 91 12.70 -8.19 11.55
C LEU A 91 14.15 -7.73 11.76
N ALA A 92 14.61 -6.72 11.02
CA ALA A 92 15.94 -6.16 11.18
C ALA A 92 16.09 -5.49 12.55
N SER A 93 15.06 -4.75 12.99
CA SER A 93 15.03 -4.11 14.30
C SER A 93 15.00 -5.12 15.44
N ASP A 94 14.20 -6.19 15.31
CA ASP A 94 14.13 -7.28 16.28
C ASP A 94 15.48 -8.00 16.44
N LEU A 95 16.12 -8.35 15.32
CA LEU A 95 17.45 -8.95 15.32
C LEU A 95 18.50 -8.03 15.98
N ALA A 96 18.48 -6.74 15.66
CA ALA A 96 19.39 -5.77 16.26
C ALA A 96 19.18 -5.68 17.78
N GLY A 97 17.92 -5.67 18.24
CA GLY A 97 17.57 -5.70 19.65
C GLY A 97 18.05 -6.99 20.35
N ALA A 98 17.86 -8.15 19.73
CA ALA A 98 18.33 -9.42 20.26
C ALA A 98 19.86 -9.49 20.40
N LEU A 99 20.60 -8.97 19.43
CA LEU A 99 22.06 -8.91 19.47
C LEU A 99 22.57 -7.97 20.57
N ASP A 100 21.89 -6.83 20.79
CA ASP A 100 22.23 -5.88 21.86
C ASP A 100 22.07 -6.53 23.26
N LEU A 101 20.98 -7.28 23.48
CA LEU A 101 20.75 -8.04 24.71
C LEU A 101 21.81 -9.14 24.94
N LEU A 102 22.24 -9.83 23.88
CA LEU A 102 23.31 -10.83 23.96
C LEU A 102 24.68 -10.20 24.25
N GLY A 103 24.92 -8.98 23.75
CA GLY A 103 26.12 -8.20 24.06
C GLY A 103 26.15 -7.77 25.53
N ALA A 104 25.02 -7.30 26.06
CA ALA A 104 24.87 -6.83 27.44
C ALA A 104 24.96 -7.95 28.49
N THR A 105 24.68 -9.20 28.11
CA THR A 105 24.70 -10.37 29.02
C THR A 105 26.02 -11.13 29.02
N ARG A 106 27.01 -10.68 28.23
CA ARG A 106 28.35 -11.27 28.25
C ARG A 106 29.08 -10.82 29.53
N PRO A 107 29.44 -11.73 30.45
CA PRO A 107 30.23 -11.35 31.61
C PRO A 107 31.61 -10.86 31.13
N GLU A 108 32.06 -9.71 31.64
CA GLU A 108 33.44 -9.27 31.50
C GLU A 108 34.34 -10.39 32.05
N ALA A 109 35.16 -10.97 31.18
CA ALA A 109 36.15 -11.99 31.51
C ALA A 109 37.50 -11.33 31.82
#